data_AF-A0A954HA24-F1
#
_entry.id   AF-A0A954HA24-F1
#
_cell.length_a   1.000
_cell.length_b   1.000
_cell.length_c   1.000
_cell.angle_alpha   90.00
_cell.angle_beta   90.00
_cell.angle_gamma   90.00
#
_symmetry.space_group_name_H-M   'P 1'
#
loop_
_entity.id
_entity.type
_entity.pdbx_description
1 polymer ?
#
loop_
_entity_poly.entity_id
_entity_poly.type
_entity_poly.pdbx_seq_one_letter_code
_entity_poly.pdbx_strand_id
1 'polypeptide(L)'
;MISVSSSSSTQPITNSSDLRTQMGAVRLSVHWLGTSKALPASQQAEAAATFGASREFLSARKKLIDTRHPAYRQVSSIRTQIISLWKGMTVPYPDPGLRLIRRDRIQIFEFEFQQLQQDL
;
A
#
# COMPACT_ATOMS: atom_id res chain seq x y z
N MET A 1 -27.24 -4.45 22.96
CA MET A 1 -26.05 -5.21 23.40
C MET A 1 -25.94 -6.42 22.46
N ILE A 2 -25.06 -6.38 21.46
CA ILE A 2 -24.92 -7.47 20.48
C ILE A 2 -23.67 -8.25 20.86
N SER A 3 -23.85 -9.48 21.35
CA SER A 3 -22.75 -10.38 21.68
C SER A 3 -22.51 -11.31 20.48
N VAL A 4 -21.35 -11.20 19.85
CA VAL A 4 -20.93 -12.09 18.76
C VAL A 4 -20.00 -13.14 19.35
N SER A 5 -20.55 -14.32 19.62
CA SER A 5 -19.77 -15.49 20.04
C SER A 5 -19.21 -16.19 18.80
N SER A 6 -17.93 -15.96 18.47
CA SER A 6 -17.24 -16.74 17.43
C SER A 6 -16.22 -17.69 18.08
N SER A 7 -16.64 -18.94 18.31
CA SER A 7 -15.75 -20.03 18.72
C SER A 7 -15.00 -20.59 17.51
N SER A 8 -14.08 -19.80 16.94
CA SER A 8 -13.08 -20.37 16.02
C SER A 8 -11.95 -20.97 16.86
N SER A 9 -11.94 -22.29 17.02
CA SER A 9 -10.83 -23.01 17.63
C SER A 9 -9.61 -22.90 16.72
N THR A 10 -8.80 -21.86 16.93
CA THR A 10 -7.52 -21.68 16.22
C THR A 10 -6.53 -22.65 16.84
N GLN A 11 -6.44 -23.85 16.27
CA GLN A 11 -5.36 -24.78 16.59
C GLN A 11 -4.03 -24.17 16.10
N PRO A 12 -2.97 -24.15 16.92
CA PRO A 12 -1.68 -23.64 16.50
C PRO A 12 -1.10 -24.50 15.36
N ILE A 13 -0.65 -23.85 14.29
CA ILE A 13 0.01 -24.52 13.18
C ILE A 13 1.40 -24.96 13.65
N THR A 14 1.57 -26.26 13.85
CA THR A 14 2.79 -26.82 14.46
C THR A 14 3.63 -27.61 13.44
N ASN A 15 3.08 -27.91 12.27
CA ASN A 15 3.78 -28.61 11.18
C ASN A 15 3.71 -27.82 9.85
N SER A 16 4.78 -27.91 9.06
CA SER A 16 4.86 -27.41 7.69
C SER A 16 3.75 -27.89 6.75
N SER A 17 3.25 -29.12 6.92
CA SER A 17 2.12 -29.67 6.14
C SER A 17 0.82 -28.90 6.41
N ASP A 18 0.56 -28.59 7.68
CA ASP A 18 -0.61 -27.83 8.10
C ASP A 18 -0.53 -26.40 7.58
N LEU A 19 0.66 -25.78 7.62
CA LEU A 19 0.90 -24.46 7.05
C LEU A 19 0.56 -24.42 5.56
N ARG A 20 1.02 -25.41 4.78
CA ARG A 20 0.71 -25.50 3.34
C ARG A 20 -0.78 -25.73 3.06
N THR A 21 -1.47 -26.41 3.97
CA THR A 21 -2.89 -26.75 3.82
C THR A 21 -3.81 -25.61 4.25
N GLN A 22 -3.45 -24.88 5.30
CA GLN A 22 -4.29 -23.85 5.92
C GLN A 22 -3.97 -22.44 5.41
N MET A 23 -2.80 -22.21 4.82
CA MET A 23 -2.41 -20.90 4.28
C MET A 23 -2.50 -20.84 2.76
N GLY A 24 -2.85 -19.67 2.25
CA GLY A 24 -2.72 -19.26 0.85
C GLY A 24 -1.66 -18.17 0.74
N ALA A 25 -1.06 -18.04 -0.44
CA ALA A 25 -0.12 -16.98 -0.75
C ALA A 25 -0.85 -15.82 -1.43
N VAL A 26 -0.56 -14.58 -1.03
CA VAL A 26 -1.15 -13.37 -1.59
C VAL A 26 -0.10 -12.30 -1.80
N ARG A 27 -0.18 -11.63 -2.95
CA ARG A 27 0.68 -10.51 -3.34
C ARG A 27 -0.21 -9.32 -3.71
N LEU A 28 0.15 -8.15 -3.23
CA LEU A 28 -0.49 -6.89 -3.60
C LEU A 28 0.42 -6.11 -4.55
N SER A 29 -0.09 -5.80 -5.75
CA SER A 29 0.59 -4.96 -6.73
C SER A 29 -0.22 -3.68 -6.94
N VAL A 30 0.34 -2.54 -6.55
CA VAL A 30 -0.30 -1.22 -6.72
C VAL A 30 0.54 -0.38 -7.66
N HIS A 31 -0.01 -0.07 -8.82
CA HIS A 31 0.54 0.96 -9.70
C HIS A 31 0.06 2.33 -9.24
N TRP A 32 0.96 3.31 -9.19
CA TRP A 32 0.64 4.64 -8.68
C TRP A 32 1.18 5.73 -9.58
N LEU A 33 0.46 6.86 -9.60
CA LEU A 33 0.82 8.02 -10.39
C LEU A 33 2.04 8.74 -9.77
N GLY A 34 3.00 9.12 -10.63
CA GLY A 34 4.07 10.04 -10.22
C GLY A 34 3.52 11.44 -9.97
N THR A 35 3.82 12.04 -8.82
CA THR A 35 3.27 13.36 -8.42
C THR A 35 4.17 14.53 -8.80
N SER A 36 5.44 14.28 -9.08
CA SER A 36 6.42 15.28 -9.48
C SER A 36 7.47 14.68 -10.41
N LYS A 37 8.11 15.54 -11.20
CA LYS A 37 9.25 15.20 -12.05
C LYS A 37 10.44 16.06 -11.68
N ALA A 38 11.62 15.46 -11.62
CA ALA A 38 12.87 16.19 -11.45
C ALA A 38 13.07 17.18 -12.60
N LEU A 39 13.61 18.37 -12.28
CA LEU A 39 14.02 19.32 -13.30
C LEU A 39 15.38 18.88 -13.89
N PRO A 40 15.66 19.19 -15.16
CA PRO A 40 17.01 19.09 -15.71
C PRO A 40 18.01 19.91 -14.87
N ALA A 41 19.26 19.44 -14.81
CA ALA A 41 20.29 20.07 -13.99
C ALA A 41 20.53 21.55 -14.31
N SER A 42 20.37 21.96 -15.59
CA SER A 42 20.46 23.36 -16.02
C SER A 42 19.35 24.22 -15.42
N GLN A 43 18.09 23.75 -15.47
CA GLN A 43 16.95 24.47 -14.88
C GLN A 43 17.05 24.57 -13.36
N GLN A 44 17.60 23.54 -12.70
CA GLN A 44 17.82 23.58 -11.26
C GLN A 44 18.93 24.57 -10.88
N ALA A 45 20.00 24.67 -11.68
CA ALA A 45 21.06 25.66 -11.48
C ALA A 45 20.56 27.09 -11.69
N GLU A 46 19.73 27.32 -12.71
CA GLU A 46 19.08 28.61 -12.96
C GLU A 46 18.18 29.02 -11.78
N ALA A 47 17.36 28.10 -11.28
CA ALA A 47 16.53 28.34 -10.10
C ALA A 47 17.40 28.66 -8.86
N ALA A 48 18.52 27.96 -8.67
CA ALA A 48 19.44 28.18 -7.55
C ALA A 48 20.12 29.55 -7.60
N ALA A 49 20.50 30.01 -8.79
CA ALA A 49 21.12 31.32 -9.00
C ALA A 49 20.21 32.46 -8.53
N THR A 50 18.89 32.38 -8.74
CA THR A 50 17.92 33.38 -8.26
C THR A 50 17.93 33.56 -6.74
N PHE A 51 18.30 32.51 -5.99
CA PHE A 51 18.39 32.55 -4.53
C PHE A 51 19.83 32.69 -4.01
N GLY A 52 20.81 32.92 -4.90
CA GLY A 52 22.23 32.98 -4.53
C GLY A 52 22.76 31.66 -3.94
N ALA A 53 22.11 30.54 -4.25
CA ALA A 53 22.44 29.23 -3.69
C ALA A 53 23.18 28.36 -4.73
N SER A 54 23.96 27.40 -4.25
CA SER A 54 24.41 26.29 -5.11
C SER A 54 23.26 25.32 -5.36
N ARG A 55 23.24 24.71 -6.54
CA ARG A 55 22.26 23.67 -6.92
C ARG A 55 22.21 22.50 -5.92
N GLU A 56 23.30 22.26 -5.19
CA GLU A 56 23.42 21.19 -4.20
C GLU A 56 22.62 21.47 -2.94
N PHE A 57 22.36 22.75 -2.65
CA PHE A 57 21.61 23.20 -1.48
C PHE A 57 20.18 23.65 -1.83
N LEU A 58 19.78 23.60 -3.10
CA LEU A 58 18.41 23.89 -3.54
C LEU A 58 17.77 22.66 -4.19
N SER A 59 16.63 22.21 -3.63
CA SER A 59 15.78 21.22 -4.30
C SER A 59 14.65 21.90 -5.07
N ALA A 60 14.57 21.67 -6.37
CA ALA A 60 13.48 22.15 -7.23
C ALA A 60 12.90 21.00 -8.07
N ARG A 61 11.56 20.95 -8.20
CA ARG A 61 10.85 19.88 -8.93
C ARG A 61 9.62 20.44 -9.60
N LYS A 62 9.28 19.90 -10.77
CA LYS A 62 8.00 20.20 -11.42
C LYS A 62 6.91 19.35 -10.79
N LYS A 63 5.95 19.98 -10.11
CA LYS A 63 4.76 19.29 -9.61
C LYS A 63 3.84 18.95 -10.80
N LEU A 64 3.43 17.68 -10.91
CA LEU A 64 2.57 17.20 -12.00
C LEU A 64 1.11 17.08 -11.56
N ILE A 65 0.88 16.74 -10.30
CA ILE A 65 -0.45 16.51 -9.74
C ILE A 65 -0.59 17.34 -8.47
N ASP A 66 -1.72 18.03 -8.30
CA ASP A 66 -2.02 18.68 -7.03
C ASP A 66 -2.41 17.66 -5.96
N THR A 67 -1.43 17.26 -5.15
CA THR A 67 -1.64 16.32 -4.05
C THR A 67 -2.50 16.85 -2.90
N ARG A 68 -2.82 18.15 -2.89
CA ARG A 68 -3.75 18.74 -1.91
C ARG A 68 -5.20 18.67 -2.36
N HIS A 69 -5.44 18.41 -3.65
CA HIS A 69 -6.78 18.32 -4.20
C HIS A 69 -7.59 17.21 -3.50
N PRO A 70 -8.86 17.45 -3.12
CA PRO A 70 -9.69 16.46 -2.41
C PRO A 70 -9.75 15.10 -3.11
N ALA A 71 -9.89 15.09 -4.45
CA ALA A 71 -9.92 13.85 -5.23
C ALA A 71 -8.61 13.04 -5.11
N TYR A 72 -7.43 13.69 -5.14
CA TYR A 72 -6.17 13.00 -4.95
C TYR A 72 -6.07 12.40 -3.54
N ARG A 73 -6.51 13.15 -2.53
CA ARG A 73 -6.52 12.68 -1.13
C ARG A 73 -7.45 11.49 -0.95
N GLN A 74 -8.62 11.50 -1.60
CA GLN A 74 -9.58 10.39 -1.56
C GLN A 74 -8.97 9.10 -2.12
N VAL A 75 -8.45 9.14 -3.35
CA VAL A 75 -7.81 7.96 -3.97
C VAL A 75 -6.58 7.50 -3.15
N SER A 76 -5.80 8.44 -2.61
CA SER A 76 -4.68 8.12 -1.72
C SER A 76 -5.10 7.49 -0.40
N SER A 77 -6.27 7.87 0.13
CA SER A 77 -6.86 7.27 1.33
C SER A 77 -7.26 5.82 1.06
N ILE A 78 -7.95 5.58 -0.06
CA ILE A 78 -8.36 4.23 -0.47
C ILE A 78 -7.14 3.32 -0.66
N ARG A 79 -6.10 3.80 -1.37
CA ARG A 79 -4.82 3.06 -1.48
C ARG A 79 -4.23 2.72 -0.10
N THR A 80 -4.27 3.65 0.84
CA THR A 80 -3.75 3.42 2.19
C THR A 80 -4.56 2.35 2.93
N GLN A 81 -5.89 2.39 2.80
CA GLN A 81 -6.79 1.37 3.35
C GLN A 81 -6.52 -0.01 2.74
N ILE A 82 -6.37 -0.11 1.42
CA ILE A 82 -6.02 -1.35 0.72
C ILE A 82 -4.71 -1.95 1.27
N ILE A 83 -3.66 -1.13 1.40
CA ILE A 83 -2.36 -1.58 1.94
C ILE A 83 -2.49 -2.00 3.40
N SER A 84 -3.29 -1.27 4.19
CA SER A 84 -3.53 -1.57 5.60
C SER A 84 -4.29 -2.90 5.77
N LEU A 85 -5.36 -3.11 5.01
CA LEU A 85 -6.13 -4.35 4.96
C LEU A 85 -5.22 -5.53 4.62
N TRP A 86 -4.44 -5.41 3.54
CA TRP A 86 -3.49 -6.46 3.14
C TRP A 86 -2.49 -6.76 4.25
N LYS A 87 -1.87 -5.76 4.88
CA LYS A 87 -0.91 -6.00 5.98
C LYS A 87 -1.56 -6.57 7.24
N GLY A 88 -2.79 -6.15 7.56
CA GLY A 88 -3.52 -6.57 8.76
C GLY A 88 -4.09 -7.98 8.66
N MET A 89 -4.44 -8.44 7.46
CA MET A 89 -5.01 -9.78 7.23
C MET A 89 -3.98 -10.84 6.86
N THR A 90 -2.73 -10.46 6.65
CA THR A 90 -1.70 -11.36 6.12
C THR A 90 -0.40 -11.25 6.91
N VAL A 91 0.35 -12.34 6.96
CA VAL A 91 1.66 -12.39 7.64
C VAL A 91 2.81 -12.37 6.63
N PRO A 92 3.96 -11.77 6.95
CA PRO A 92 5.12 -11.76 6.06
C PRO A 92 5.58 -13.18 5.67
N TYR A 93 6.06 -13.34 4.45
CA TYR A 93 6.75 -14.55 3.97
C TYR A 93 8.18 -14.18 3.52
N PRO A 94 9.17 -15.10 3.54
CA PRO A 94 10.55 -14.77 3.19
C PRO A 94 10.75 -14.22 1.77
N ASP A 95 9.87 -14.57 0.83
CA ASP A 95 9.92 -14.03 -0.54
C ASP A 95 9.34 -12.60 -0.59
N PRO A 96 10.09 -11.58 -1.04
CA PRO A 96 9.64 -10.19 -1.08
C PRO A 96 8.31 -10.00 -1.82
N GLY A 97 7.43 -9.22 -1.19
CA GLY A 97 6.11 -8.89 -1.75
C GLY A 97 5.11 -10.05 -1.71
N LEU A 98 5.49 -11.23 -1.19
CA LEU A 98 4.58 -12.32 -0.90
C LEU A 98 4.22 -12.32 0.59
N ARG A 99 2.95 -12.58 0.91
CA ARG A 99 2.45 -12.73 2.27
C ARG A 99 1.54 -13.95 2.35
N LEU A 100 1.40 -14.51 3.54
CA LEU A 100 0.50 -15.63 3.78
C LEU A 100 -0.81 -15.14 4.40
N ILE A 101 -1.91 -15.70 3.94
CA ILE A 101 -3.25 -15.51 4.50
C ILE A 101 -3.84 -16.86 4.86
N ARG A 102 -4.63 -16.94 5.93
CA ARG A 102 -5.38 -18.19 6.18
C ARG A 102 -6.43 -18.39 5.09
N ARG A 103 -6.59 -19.62 4.60
CA ARG A 103 -7.51 -19.93 3.49
C ARG A 103 -8.96 -19.63 3.80
N ASP A 104 -9.38 -19.84 5.04
CA ASP A 104 -10.73 -19.48 5.53
C ASP A 104 -11.00 -17.97 5.56
N ARG A 105 -9.97 -17.13 5.46
CA ARG A 105 -10.07 -15.67 5.41
C ARG A 105 -9.97 -15.10 4.00
N ILE A 106 -9.69 -15.92 2.97
CA ILE A 106 -9.54 -15.45 1.59
C ILE A 106 -10.83 -14.80 1.07
N GLN A 107 -11.98 -15.41 1.32
CA GLN A 107 -13.26 -14.86 0.83
C GLN A 107 -13.57 -13.48 1.47
N ILE A 108 -13.31 -13.33 2.77
CA ILE A 108 -13.45 -12.04 3.47
C ILE A 108 -12.46 -11.02 2.90
N PHE A 109 -11.22 -11.43 2.64
CA PHE A 109 -10.20 -10.57 2.05
C PHE A 109 -10.63 -10.05 0.68
N GLU A 110 -11.10 -10.94 -0.19
CA GLU A 110 -11.56 -10.61 -1.54
C GLU A 110 -12.75 -9.66 -1.50
N PHE A 111 -13.72 -9.91 -0.61
CA PHE A 111 -14.89 -9.04 -0.44
C PHE A 111 -14.49 -7.63 0.00
N GLU A 112 -13.73 -7.49 1.08
CA GLU A 112 -13.27 -6.19 1.60
C GLU A 112 -12.42 -5.44 0.56
N PHE A 113 -11.58 -6.17 -0.19
CA PHE A 113 -10.77 -5.58 -1.26
C PHE A 113 -11.63 -5.08 -2.42
N GLN A 114 -12.65 -5.84 -2.83
CA GLN A 114 -13.59 -5.45 -3.88
C GLN A 114 -14.38 -4.20 -3.50
N GLN A 115 -14.79 -4.06 -2.23
CA GLN A 115 -15.45 -2.84 -1.76
C GLN A 115 -14.54 -1.62 -1.90
N LEU A 116 -13.29 -1.71 -1.44
CA LEU A 116 -12.33 -0.61 -1.61
C LEU A 116 -12.00 -0.32 -3.09
N GLN A 117 -12.05 -1.32 -3.96
CA GLN A 117 -11.84 -1.14 -5.39
C GLN A 117 -13.02 -0.45 -6.09
N GLN A 118 -14.24 -0.62 -5.60
CA GLN A 118 -15.42 0.08 -6.15
C GLN A 118 -15.42 1.58 -5.83
N ASP A 119 -14.74 1.98 -4.76
CA ASP A 119 -14.62 3.38 -4.35
C ASP A 119 -13.55 4.17 -5.13
N LEU A 120 -12.76 3.49 -5.97
CA LEU A 120 -11.66 4.02 -6.79
C LEU A 120 -12.17 4.61 -8.11
#